data_AF-A0A958G4L9-F1
#
_entry.id   AF-A0A958G4L9-F1
#
_cell.length_a   1.000
_cell.length_b   1.000
_cell.length_c   1.000
_cell.angle_alpha   90.00
_cell.angle_beta   90.00
_cell.angle_gamma   90.00
#
_symmetry.space_group_name_H-M   'P 1'
#
loop_
_entity.id
_entity.type
_entity.pdbx_description
1 polymer ?
#
loop_
_entity_poly.entity_id
_entity_poly.type
_entity_poly.pdbx_seq_one_letter_code
_entity_poly.pdbx_strand_id
1 'polypeptide(L)'
;VGVFALWQKDLSVRKGLLISIPVFTLIWVVAKFWFEDFSHFDNYTATTAALVLTGISAYTLFQISAENTGMIFDDTRFWIAAGVLLYFTGNLFFLALINDIIKFLPLNYVRLVWSFQWVVTVTANILYGGGVLCQQPR
;
A
#
# COMPACT_ATOMS: atom_id res chain seq x y z
N VAL A 1 -2.26 1.04 7.39
CA VAL A 1 -3.60 1.51 7.87
C VAL A 1 -3.51 2.38 9.12
N GLY A 2 -2.78 2.00 10.17
CA GLY A 2 -2.74 2.74 11.44
C GLY A 2 -2.34 4.22 11.34
N VAL A 3 -1.29 4.55 10.58
CA VAL A 3 -0.84 5.94 10.38
C VAL A 3 -1.91 6.77 9.66
N PHE A 4 -2.57 6.21 8.65
CA PHE A 4 -3.68 6.88 7.94
C PHE A 4 -4.86 7.16 8.86
N ALA A 5 -5.17 6.26 9.79
CA ALA A 5 -6.28 6.45 10.73
C ALA A 5 -6.07 7.70 11.63
N LEU A 6 -4.82 8.09 11.89
CA LEU A 6 -4.50 9.31 12.66
C LEU A 6 -4.73 10.59 11.86
N TRP A 7 -4.70 10.52 10.53
CA TRP A 7 -4.84 11.69 9.65
C TRP A 7 -6.27 11.95 9.19
N GLN A 8 -7.18 10.99 9.40
CA GLN A 8 -8.58 11.15 9.06
C GLN A 8 -9.30 12.03 10.07
N LYS A 9 -9.89 13.14 9.60
CA LYS A 9 -10.71 14.04 10.42
C LYS A 9 -12.06 13.42 10.78
N ASP A 10 -12.63 12.62 9.88
CA ASP A 10 -13.91 11.97 10.09
C ASP A 10 -13.75 10.75 11.02
N LEU A 11 -14.43 10.80 12.17
CA LEU A 11 -14.45 9.74 13.18
C LEU A 11 -14.98 8.42 12.61
N SER A 12 -15.90 8.46 11.65
CA SER A 12 -16.48 7.27 11.02
C SER A 12 -15.44 6.54 10.18
N VAL A 13 -14.71 7.29 9.34
CA VAL A 13 -13.61 6.76 8.52
C VAL A 13 -12.50 6.22 9.41
N ARG A 14 -12.10 6.98 10.44
CA ARG A 14 -11.08 6.54 11.41
C ARG A 14 -11.47 5.23 12.11
N LYS A 15 -12.71 5.10 12.59
CA LYS A 15 -13.21 3.86 13.20
C LYS A 15 -13.20 2.71 12.19
N GLY A 16 -13.66 2.94 10.96
CA GLY A 16 -13.63 1.95 9.89
C GLY A 16 -12.21 1.43 9.62
N LEU A 17 -11.22 2.32 9.57
CA LEU A 17 -9.81 1.96 9.37
C LEU A 17 -9.22 1.20 10.56
N LEU A 18 -9.59 1.53 11.79
CA LEU A 18 -9.10 0.80 12.96
C LEU A 18 -9.74 -0.58 13.09
N ILE A 19 -11.02 -0.71 12.72
CA ILE A 19 -11.74 -1.98 12.71
C ILE A 19 -11.27 -2.88 11.56
N SER A 20 -10.85 -2.30 10.42
CA SER A 20 -10.36 -3.09 9.30
C SER A 20 -9.09 -3.86 9.64
N ILE A 21 -8.27 -3.40 10.59
CA ILE A 21 -7.06 -4.11 11.05
C ILE A 21 -7.42 -5.49 11.65
N PRO A 22 -8.17 -5.60 12.76
CA PRO A 22 -8.52 -6.90 13.33
C PRO A 22 -9.39 -7.73 12.40
N VAL A 23 -10.30 -7.12 11.63
CA VAL A 23 -11.12 -7.84 10.64
C VAL A 23 -10.25 -8.48 9.56
N PHE A 24 -9.30 -7.72 8.99
CA PHE A 24 -8.40 -8.25 7.98
C PHE A 24 -7.48 -9.34 8.56
N THR A 25 -6.99 -9.18 9.79
CA THR A 25 -6.21 -10.22 10.48
C THR A 25 -7.00 -11.50 10.64
N LEU A 26 -8.27 -11.42 11.07
CA LEU A 26 -9.14 -12.59 11.19
C LEU A 26 -9.38 -13.27 9.84
N ILE A 27 -9.67 -12.49 8.79
CA ILE A 27 -9.85 -13.00 7.43
C ILE A 27 -8.58 -13.70 6.94
N TRP A 28 -7.42 -13.10 7.17
CA TRP A 28 -6.13 -13.69 6.78
C TRP A 28 -5.86 -15.01 7.49
N VAL A 29 -6.11 -15.08 8.81
CA VAL A 29 -5.98 -16.33 9.57
C VAL A 29 -6.89 -17.41 9.00
N VAL A 30 -8.17 -17.10 8.79
CA VAL A 30 -9.13 -18.07 8.22
C VAL A 30 -8.70 -18.51 6.81
N ALA A 31 -8.26 -17.56 5.97
CA ALA A 31 -7.79 -17.84 4.62
C ALA A 31 -6.61 -18.83 4.62
N LYS A 32 -5.64 -18.66 5.53
CA LYS A 32 -4.50 -19.58 5.68
C LYS A 32 -4.87 -20.99 6.11
N PHE A 33 -5.96 -21.15 6.86
CA PHE A 33 -6.40 -22.48 7.30
C PHE A 33 -7.30 -23.18 6.28
N TRP A 34 -7.93 -22.45 5.35
CA TRP A 34 -8.95 -23.02 4.46
C TRP A 34 -8.58 -23.00 2.97
N PHE A 35 -7.92 -21.94 2.49
CA PHE A 35 -7.79 -21.66 1.06
C PHE A 35 -6.36 -21.37 0.58
N GLU A 36 -5.51 -20.74 1.41
CA GLU A 36 -4.13 -20.39 1.05
C GLU A 36 -3.14 -21.33 1.75
N ASP A 37 -2.41 -22.12 0.96
CA ASP A 37 -1.36 -23.02 1.48
C ASP A 37 -0.15 -22.21 1.97
N PHE A 38 0.50 -22.67 3.04
CA PHE A 38 1.73 -22.05 3.56
C PHE A 38 2.91 -22.19 2.59
N SER A 39 2.79 -23.07 1.60
CA SER A 39 3.81 -23.35 0.60
C SER A 39 3.84 -22.36 -0.58
N HIS A 40 2.82 -21.51 -0.74
CA HIS A 40 2.69 -20.57 -1.85
C HIS A 40 2.63 -19.12 -1.38
N PHE A 41 2.90 -18.17 -2.30
CA PHE A 41 2.67 -16.76 -2.02
C PHE A 41 1.17 -16.45 -1.94
N ASP A 42 0.83 -15.60 -0.97
CA ASP A 42 -0.54 -15.14 -0.70
C ASP A 42 -1.04 -14.20 -1.79
N ASN A 43 -1.62 -14.75 -2.85
CA ASN A 43 -2.12 -13.94 -3.95
C ASN A 43 -3.38 -13.16 -3.56
N TYR A 44 -4.34 -13.79 -2.88
CA TYR A 44 -5.66 -13.18 -2.69
C TYR A 44 -5.66 -12.20 -1.53
N THR A 45 -5.11 -12.60 -0.38
CA THR A 45 -5.08 -11.74 0.80
C THR A 45 -4.14 -10.54 0.59
N ALA A 46 -2.98 -10.72 -0.03
CA ALA A 46 -2.07 -9.61 -0.33
C ALA A 46 -2.66 -8.63 -1.36
N THR A 47 -3.32 -9.13 -2.42
CA THR A 47 -3.98 -8.27 -3.42
C THR A 47 -5.13 -7.47 -2.78
N THR A 48 -5.91 -8.10 -1.91
CA THR A 48 -6.99 -7.42 -1.19
C THR A 48 -6.45 -6.31 -0.29
N ALA A 49 -5.38 -6.58 0.47
CA ALA A 49 -4.71 -5.56 1.28
C ALA A 49 -4.17 -4.40 0.43
N ALA A 50 -3.56 -4.71 -0.71
CA ALA A 50 -3.04 -3.72 -1.65
C ALA A 50 -4.14 -2.81 -2.19
N LEU A 51 -5.30 -3.36 -2.57
CA LEU A 51 -6.45 -2.59 -3.03
C LEU A 51 -6.98 -1.65 -1.94
N VAL A 52 -7.15 -2.16 -0.73
CA VAL A 52 -7.61 -1.35 0.42
C VAL A 52 -6.63 -0.21 0.69
N LEU A 53 -5.34 -0.48 0.75
CA LEU A 53 -4.31 0.54 1.00
C LEU A 53 -4.21 1.56 -0.15
N THR A 54 -4.36 1.12 -1.39
CA THR A 54 -4.42 1.99 -2.57
C THR A 54 -5.60 2.95 -2.46
N GLY A 55 -6.79 2.44 -2.15
CA GLY A 55 -8.00 3.26 -1.97
C GLY A 55 -7.86 4.27 -0.83
N ILE A 56 -7.35 3.85 0.34
CA ILE A 56 -7.12 4.73 1.49
C ILE A 56 -6.10 5.83 1.16
N SER A 57 -5.03 5.48 0.46
CA SER A 57 -3.98 6.43 0.10
C SER A 57 -4.47 7.45 -0.92
N ALA A 58 -5.20 7.00 -1.94
CA ALA A 58 -5.84 7.87 -2.92
C ALA A 58 -6.85 8.83 -2.26
N TYR A 59 -7.69 8.31 -1.36
CA TYR A 59 -8.64 9.13 -0.61
C TYR A 59 -7.94 10.16 0.28
N THR A 60 -6.84 9.78 0.93
CA THR A 60 -6.04 10.69 1.76
C THR A 60 -5.40 11.80 0.91
N LEU A 61 -4.85 11.46 -0.26
CA LEU A 61 -4.32 12.46 -1.20
C LEU A 61 -5.41 13.40 -1.73
N PHE A 62 -6.60 12.87 -2.01
CA PHE A 62 -7.74 13.67 -2.42
C PHE A 62 -8.16 14.67 -1.32
N GLN A 63 -8.24 14.23 -0.07
CA GLN A 63 -8.51 15.12 1.07
C GLN A 63 -7.43 16.20 1.20
N ILE A 64 -6.14 15.84 1.13
CA ILE A 64 -5.04 16.82 1.21
C ILE A 64 -5.16 17.86 0.09
N SER A 65 -5.47 17.43 -1.13
CA SER A 65 -5.67 18.33 -2.28
C SER A 65 -6.89 19.24 -2.12
N ALA A 66 -7.92 18.80 -1.41
CA ALA A 66 -9.10 19.61 -1.13
C ALA A 66 -8.90 20.60 0.03
N GLU A 67 -8.01 20.28 0.98
CA GLU A 67 -7.75 21.08 2.19
C GLU A 67 -6.62 22.11 2.02
N ASN A 68 -5.60 21.82 1.21
CA ASN A 68 -4.43 22.67 1.07
C ASN A 68 -4.59 23.69 -0.08
N THR A 69 -4.60 24.98 0.29
CA THR A 69 -4.36 26.10 -0.63
C THR A 69 -2.87 26.44 -0.78
N GLY A 70 -1.99 25.80 0.01
CA GLY A 70 -0.54 25.98 0.00
C GLY A 70 0.25 24.91 -0.78
N MET A 71 1.57 24.88 -0.60
CA MET A 71 2.45 23.91 -1.25
C MET A 71 2.25 22.51 -0.68
N ILE A 72 1.67 21.60 -1.49
CA ILE A 72 1.36 20.22 -1.12
C ILE A 72 2.61 19.42 -0.73
N PHE A 73 3.77 19.80 -1.28
CA PHE A 73 5.06 19.16 -1.00
C PHE A 73 5.60 19.39 0.42
N ASP A 74 5.04 20.32 1.18
CA ASP A 74 5.45 20.53 2.58
C ASP A 74 4.65 19.63 3.56
N ASP A 75 3.63 18.92 3.08
CA ASP A 75 2.79 18.07 3.91
C ASP A 75 3.36 16.63 4.01
N THR A 76 3.77 16.22 5.20
CA THR A 76 4.24 14.85 5.46
C THR A 76 3.25 13.77 5.00
N ARG A 77 1.94 14.05 5.12
CA ARG A 77 0.88 13.11 4.75
C ARG A 77 0.88 12.85 3.24
N PHE A 78 1.23 13.86 2.43
CA PHE A 78 1.32 13.73 0.98
C PHE A 78 2.41 12.73 0.59
N TRP A 79 3.63 12.90 1.11
CA TRP A 79 4.76 12.04 0.79
C TRP A 79 4.50 10.57 1.14
N ILE A 80 3.97 10.33 2.34
CA ILE A 80 3.68 8.97 2.79
C ILE A 80 2.52 8.38 1.98
N ALA A 81 1.43 9.12 1.76
CA ALA A 81 0.29 8.63 0.98
C ALA A 81 0.67 8.37 -0.49
N ALA A 82 1.48 9.22 -1.11
CA ALA A 82 2.00 9.03 -2.46
C ALA A 82 2.93 7.80 -2.54
N GLY A 83 3.81 7.61 -1.55
CA GLY A 83 4.68 6.43 -1.46
C GLY A 83 3.88 5.14 -1.34
N VAL A 84 2.87 5.12 -0.47
CA VAL A 84 1.99 3.95 -0.29
C VAL A 84 1.19 3.68 -1.56
N LEU A 85 0.62 4.72 -2.18
CA LEU A 85 -0.12 4.58 -3.42
C LEU A 85 0.75 4.01 -4.54
N LEU A 86 1.94 4.57 -4.75
CA LEU A 86 2.88 4.13 -5.78
C LEU A 86 3.34 2.69 -5.53
N TYR A 87 3.66 2.35 -4.28
CA TYR A 87 4.07 0.99 -3.92
C TYR A 87 2.98 -0.03 -4.19
N PHE A 88 1.77 0.16 -3.64
CA PHE A 88 0.73 -0.84 -3.74
C PHE A 88 0.10 -0.91 -5.14
N THR A 89 0.00 0.20 -5.86
CA THR A 89 -0.49 0.19 -7.25
C THR A 89 0.55 -0.44 -8.18
N GLY A 90 1.82 -0.06 -8.05
CA GLY A 90 2.90 -0.59 -8.88
C GLY A 90 3.18 -2.08 -8.65
N ASN A 91 2.90 -2.59 -7.44
CA ASN A 91 3.04 -4.01 -7.12
C ASN A 91 1.72 -4.79 -7.22
N LEU A 92 0.58 -4.17 -7.56
CA LEU A 92 -0.72 -4.85 -7.53
C LEU A 92 -0.77 -6.05 -8.48
N PHE A 93 -0.35 -5.84 -9.73
CA PHE A 93 -0.26 -6.90 -10.73
C PHE A 93 0.75 -7.97 -10.33
N PHE A 94 1.87 -7.55 -9.74
CA PHE A 94 2.89 -8.46 -9.26
C PHE A 94 2.34 -9.37 -8.16
N LEU A 95 1.70 -8.81 -7.12
CA LEU A 95 1.12 -9.57 -6.01
C LEU A 95 0.01 -10.51 -6.47
N ALA A 96 -0.80 -10.11 -7.44
CA ALA A 96 -1.90 -10.93 -7.95
C ALA A 96 -1.40 -12.12 -8.80
N LEU A 97 -0.31 -11.94 -9.54
CA LEU A 97 0.13 -12.88 -10.58
C LEU A 97 1.48 -13.54 -10.28
N ILE A 98 2.09 -13.32 -9.12
CA ILE A 98 3.47 -13.77 -8.85
C ILE A 98 3.64 -15.28 -9.03
N ASN A 99 2.66 -16.06 -8.56
CA ASN A 99 2.68 -17.52 -8.71
C ASN A 99 2.62 -17.95 -10.18
N ASP A 100 1.84 -17.25 -11.01
CA ASP A 100 1.76 -17.52 -12.46
C ASP A 100 3.01 -17.05 -13.19
N ILE A 101 3.57 -15.90 -12.80
CA ILE A 101 4.80 -15.34 -13.37
C ILE A 101 5.96 -16.29 -13.16
N ILE A 102 6.12 -16.82 -11.93
CA ILE A 102 7.21 -17.76 -11.63
C ILE A 102 7.04 -19.08 -12.37
N LYS A 103 5.79 -19.55 -12.53
CA LYS A 103 5.50 -20.86 -13.11
C LYS A 103 5.57 -20.88 -14.64
N PHE A 104 5.10 -19.82 -15.31
CA PHE A 104 4.88 -19.82 -16.75
C PHE A 104 5.87 -18.95 -17.53
N LEU A 105 6.54 -17.96 -16.91
CA LEU A 105 7.43 -17.07 -17.64
C LEU A 105 8.90 -17.55 -17.63
N PRO A 106 9.63 -17.37 -18.74
CA PRO A 106 11.07 -17.58 -18.77
C PRO A 106 11.80 -16.66 -17.78
N LEU A 107 12.92 -17.15 -17.22
CA LEU A 107 13.75 -16.42 -16.24
C LEU A 107 14.11 -14.98 -16.63
N ASN A 108 14.29 -14.72 -17.94
CA ASN A 108 14.61 -13.38 -18.44
C ASN A 108 13.49 -12.37 -18.17
N TYR A 109 12.22 -12.79 -18.35
CA TYR A 109 11.07 -11.94 -18.09
C TYR A 109 10.80 -11.79 -16.60
N VAL A 110 10.98 -12.85 -15.82
CA VAL A 110 10.89 -12.79 -14.35
C VAL A 110 11.86 -11.75 -13.79
N ARG A 111 13.11 -11.73 -14.30
CA ARG A 111 14.12 -10.73 -13.90
C ARG A 111 13.70 -9.30 -14.26
N LEU A 112 13.06 -9.10 -15.42
CA LEU A 112 12.58 -7.79 -15.84
C LEU A 112 11.45 -7.30 -14.91
N VAL A 113 10.46 -8.15 -14.65
CA VAL A 113 9.36 -7.84 -13.72
C VAL A 113 9.91 -7.51 -12.33
N TRP A 114 10.86 -8.31 -11.84
CA TRP A 114 11.52 -8.08 -10.56
C TRP A 114 12.26 -6.73 -10.55
N SER A 115 12.97 -6.40 -11.63
CA SER A 115 13.68 -5.12 -11.76
C SER A 115 12.70 -3.93 -11.71
N PHE A 116 11.53 -4.06 -12.33
CA PHE A 116 10.47 -3.05 -12.26
C PHE A 116 9.95 -2.87 -10.84
N GLN A 117 9.70 -3.97 -10.13
CA GLN A 117 9.34 -3.95 -8.72
C GLN A 117 10.39 -3.24 -7.85
N TRP A 118 11.68 -3.47 -8.11
CA TRP A 118 12.77 -2.78 -7.41
C TRP A 118 12.71 -1.27 -7.61
N VAL A 119 12.51 -0.81 -8.85
CA VAL A 119 12.39 0.63 -9.15
C VAL A 119 11.22 1.25 -8.41
N VAL A 120 10.05 0.59 -8.43
CA VAL A 120 8.85 1.05 -7.68
C VAL A 120 9.15 1.11 -6.18
N THR A 121 9.81 0.08 -5.64
CA THR A 121 10.13 0.00 -4.21
C THR A 121 11.13 1.07 -3.78
N VAL A 122 12.18 1.31 -4.56
CA VAL A 122 13.15 2.38 -4.31
C VAL A 122 12.47 3.74 -4.35
N THR A 123 11.63 3.99 -5.37
CA THR A 123 10.89 5.25 -5.51
C THR A 123 9.96 5.47 -4.32
N ALA A 124 9.22 4.44 -3.90
CA ALA A 124 8.35 4.52 -2.73
C ALA A 124 9.14 4.82 -1.44
N ASN A 125 10.31 4.20 -1.25
CA ASN A 125 11.17 4.47 -0.10
C ASN A 125 11.73 5.89 -0.10
N ILE A 126 12.06 6.44 -1.27
CA ILE A 126 12.46 7.86 -1.39
C ILE A 126 11.30 8.76 -0.95
N LEU A 127 10.06 8.46 -1.36
CA LEU A 127 8.88 9.19 -0.92
C LEU A 127 8.66 9.08 0.59
N TYR A 128 8.81 7.89 1.18
CA TYR A 128 8.75 7.72 2.63
C TYR A 128 9.84 8.54 3.35
N GLY A 129 11.06 8.55 2.82
CA GLY A 129 12.15 9.38 3.31
C GLY A 129 11.81 10.87 3.25
N GLY A 130 11.22 11.34 2.14
CA GLY A 130 10.71 12.71 2.01
C GLY A 130 9.68 13.06 3.08
N GLY A 131 8.78 12.14 3.41
CA GLY A 131 7.82 12.33 4.50
C GLY A 131 8.49 12.49 5.87
N VAL A 132 9.47 11.66 6.19
CA VAL A 132 10.25 11.76 7.45
C VAL A 132 11.05 13.06 7.52
N LEU A 133 11.61 13.53 6.40
CA LEU A 133 12.35 14.79 6.37
C LEU A 133 11.43 16.02 6.42
N CYS A 134 10.20 15.92 5.91
CA CYS A 134 9.18 16.95 6.03
C CYS A 134 8.52 17.00 7.41
N GLN A 135 8.87 16.10 8.34
CA GLN A 135 8.50 16.21 9.75
C GLN A 135 9.29 17.37 10.40
N GLN A 136 9.06 18.59 9.95
CA GLN A 136 9.57 19.77 10.62
C GLN A 136 8.87 19.91 11.98
N PRO A 137 9.63 20.20 13.05
CA PRO A 137 9.07 20.41 14.36
C PRO A 137 8.15 21.65 14.31
N ARG A 138 6.86 21.45 14.55
CA ARG A 138 5.96 22.51 15.00
C ARG A 138 5.92 22.49 16.51
#